data_AF-A0A1G4AYZ1-F1
#
_entry.id   AF-A0A1G4AYZ1-F1
#
_cell.length_a   1.000
_cell.length_b   1.000
_cell.length_c   1.000
_cell.angle_alpha   90.00
_cell.angle_beta   90.00
_cell.angle_gamma   90.00
#
_symmetry.space_group_name_H-M   'P 1'
#
loop_
_entity.id
_entity.type
_entity.pdbx_description
1 polymer ?
#
loop_
_entity_poly.entity_id
_entity_poly.type
_entity_poly.pdbx_seq_one_letter_code
_entity_poly.pdbx_strand_id
1 'polypeptide(L)'
;MELFSLLALLSIAVTHCSAAFDPTSKNNVVVYYGQGPNQRDLIYQCQQPEIDVIVLSFVYLFPAQANGYPGTNFGNRCGGQVYPGPGFNGVNDPSENELQSNCPTLNAQIPVCQQQYGKKILLSLGGGVTSYQLTGKNEGELLATYLWHMFGPKDPNWTGPRPFDYNGQAVEVDGFDMDIEHPSTDNSQGYIALVTLLRSFYATASKQYYLTGAPQCIVPDANMAAMISAAKFDMIFVQFYNTPSCSAATWVSSNPSYTPGQTYQQAGFTFDAWVQWLSNTPSRDAKVFITLPASPDAANAGNYITPQQANNLISAYYCRPSFGGVAVWEATRGDNNPYNGKSFQATMKVWLQGAAADPRLASCQAPTTTTTPAPAPSSPPPNTPNPSTQPTTPAQPNPGAPGACGSGIGSCGSGYCCSAYGYCGTSSAYCGTGCQPGFGTCSGGGSSSGGSSGGSSGGSSGGSSGGSSGGGGSSSGGGGGSGLPVATDGSCGAGIATCRGNGAYQCCSRNGFCGNSDLYCGAGCQPSYGICS
;
A
#
# COMPACT_ATOMS: atom_id res chain seq x y z
N MET A 1 -54.20 11.98 41.82
CA MET A 1 -54.40 13.11 40.89
C MET A 1 -53.57 14.28 41.38
N GLU A 2 -52.59 14.88 40.69
CA GLU A 2 -51.89 14.69 39.40
C GLU A 2 -50.54 15.46 39.50
N LEU A 3 -49.44 15.22 38.76
CA LEU A 3 -48.96 14.09 37.93
C LEU A 3 -47.42 14.32 37.74
N PHE A 4 -46.58 13.28 37.70
CA PHE A 4 -45.13 13.44 37.40
C PHE A 4 -44.78 12.85 36.03
N SER A 5 -44.45 13.71 35.07
CA SER A 5 -44.04 13.31 33.71
C SER A 5 -42.57 12.87 33.66
N LEU A 6 -42.32 11.62 33.26
CA LEU A 6 -41.01 11.21 32.75
C LEU A 6 -40.96 11.39 31.23
N LEU A 7 -40.04 12.21 30.72
CA LEU A 7 -39.62 12.13 29.32
C LEU A 7 -38.59 11.02 29.16
N ALA A 8 -38.92 9.99 28.38
CA ALA A 8 -37.95 9.03 27.89
C ALA A 8 -37.31 9.57 26.61
N LEU A 9 -36.01 9.89 26.66
CA LEU A 9 -35.21 10.20 25.47
C LEU A 9 -34.94 8.91 24.70
N LEU A 10 -35.61 8.73 23.57
CA LEU A 10 -35.41 7.60 22.68
C LEU A 10 -34.11 7.82 21.86
N SER A 11 -32.98 7.36 22.39
CA SER A 11 -31.72 7.34 21.65
C SER A 11 -31.77 6.31 20.52
N ILE A 12 -32.14 6.77 19.32
CA ILE A 12 -32.00 6.00 18.10
C ILE A 12 -30.50 5.84 17.83
N ALA A 13 -29.94 4.71 18.27
CA ALA A 13 -28.66 4.23 17.80
C ALA A 13 -28.80 3.89 16.32
N VAL A 14 -28.53 4.87 15.44
CA VAL A 14 -28.36 4.60 14.02
C VAL A 14 -27.07 3.82 13.87
N THR A 15 -27.19 2.49 13.88
CA THR A 15 -26.13 1.55 13.54
C THR A 15 -25.74 1.83 12.10
N HIS A 16 -24.83 2.78 11.90
CA HIS A 16 -24.19 3.03 10.62
C HIS A 16 -23.34 1.80 10.33
N CYS A 17 -23.95 0.85 9.62
CA CYS A 17 -23.26 -0.29 9.06
C CYS A 17 -22.41 0.20 7.88
N SER A 18 -21.39 1.01 8.20
CA SER A 18 -20.24 1.21 7.31
C SER A 18 -19.72 -0.18 7.05
N ALA A 19 -19.82 -0.64 5.80
CA ALA A 19 -19.18 -1.89 5.41
C ALA A 19 -17.70 -1.76 5.77
N ALA A 20 -17.21 -2.65 6.64
CA ALA A 20 -15.80 -2.72 6.94
C ALA A 20 -15.06 -3.27 5.71
N PHE A 21 -13.77 -2.98 5.62
CA PHE A 21 -12.90 -3.60 4.63
C PHE A 21 -13.01 -5.13 4.67
N ASP A 22 -13.27 -5.73 3.50
CA ASP A 22 -13.33 -7.18 3.31
C ASP A 22 -12.36 -7.56 2.19
N PRO A 23 -11.23 -8.25 2.48
CA PRO A 23 -10.23 -8.60 1.47
C PRO A 23 -10.74 -9.61 0.43
N THR A 24 -11.89 -10.26 0.66
CA THR A 24 -12.52 -11.16 -0.33
C THR A 24 -13.46 -10.41 -1.28
N SER A 25 -13.98 -9.27 -0.84
CA SER A 25 -14.91 -8.41 -1.58
C SER A 25 -14.28 -7.79 -2.83
N LYS A 26 -15.14 -7.56 -3.83
CA LYS A 26 -14.85 -6.82 -5.06
C LYS A 26 -15.12 -5.33 -4.93
N ASN A 27 -15.72 -4.91 -3.81
CA ASN A 27 -16.29 -3.57 -3.63
C ASN A 27 -15.43 -2.67 -2.73
N ASN A 28 -14.13 -2.92 -2.64
CA ASN A 28 -13.23 -2.11 -1.83
C ASN A 28 -12.79 -0.86 -2.61
N VAL A 29 -12.73 0.28 -1.92
CA VAL A 29 -12.13 1.52 -2.38
C VAL A 29 -10.91 1.82 -1.51
N VAL A 30 -9.77 1.94 -2.18
CA VAL A 30 -8.49 2.35 -1.62
C VAL A 30 -8.24 3.79 -2.02
N VAL A 31 -7.78 4.64 -1.12
CA VAL A 31 -7.42 6.03 -1.45
C VAL A 31 -6.03 6.38 -0.90
N TYR A 32 -5.20 7.00 -1.74
CA TYR A 32 -3.94 7.59 -1.32
C TYR A 32 -4.20 8.93 -0.62
N TYR A 33 -3.45 9.22 0.44
CA TYR A 33 -3.64 10.41 1.28
C TYR A 33 -2.31 10.84 1.89
N GLY A 34 -2.00 12.13 1.84
CA GLY A 34 -0.78 12.70 2.42
C GLY A 34 -0.08 13.70 1.51
N GLN A 35 -0.27 13.62 0.19
CA GLN A 35 0.37 14.49 -0.80
C GLN A 35 -0.59 15.48 -1.49
N GLY A 36 -1.82 15.59 -1.00
CA GLY A 36 -2.84 16.48 -1.58
C GLY A 36 -2.59 17.97 -1.28
N PRO A 37 -2.67 18.87 -2.26
CA PRO A 37 -2.48 20.31 -2.04
C PRO A 37 -3.61 20.88 -1.17
N ASN A 38 -3.26 21.46 -0.03
CA ASN A 38 -4.23 21.92 0.98
C ASN A 38 -5.21 20.83 1.45
N GLN A 39 -4.75 19.57 1.49
CA GLN A 39 -5.56 18.43 1.95
C GLN A 39 -6.21 18.65 3.31
N ARG A 40 -7.37 18.02 3.51
CA ARG A 40 -8.14 18.03 4.76
C ARG A 40 -7.50 17.09 5.79
N ASP A 41 -7.94 17.19 7.05
CA ASP A 41 -7.63 16.23 8.10
C ASP A 41 -8.04 14.79 7.72
N LEU A 42 -7.26 13.79 8.16
CA LEU A 42 -7.47 12.38 7.87
C LEU A 42 -8.89 11.92 8.28
N ILE A 43 -9.40 12.45 9.40
CA ILE A 43 -10.75 12.16 9.91
C ILE A 43 -11.85 12.40 8.88
N TYR A 44 -11.68 13.37 7.97
CA TYR A 44 -12.66 13.63 6.90
C TYR A 44 -12.77 12.45 5.93
N GLN A 45 -11.65 11.81 5.58
CA GLN A 45 -11.65 10.60 4.75
C GLN A 45 -12.20 9.40 5.52
N CYS A 46 -11.85 9.27 6.80
CA CYS A 46 -12.33 8.17 7.64
C CYS A 46 -13.85 8.22 7.87
N GLN A 47 -14.43 9.42 7.89
CA GLN A 47 -15.87 9.64 7.96
C GLN A 47 -16.63 9.26 6.69
N GLN A 48 -15.97 9.09 5.54
CA GLN A 48 -16.66 8.62 4.32
C GLN A 48 -16.95 7.11 4.44
N PRO A 49 -18.22 6.67 4.44
CA PRO A 49 -18.56 5.26 4.46
C PRO A 49 -18.13 4.53 3.17
N GLU A 50 -17.84 5.26 2.09
CA GLU A 50 -17.43 4.70 0.81
C GLU A 50 -15.97 4.27 0.71
N ILE A 51 -15.09 4.75 1.59
CA ILE A 51 -13.65 4.40 1.60
C ILE A 51 -13.44 3.21 2.54
N ASP A 52 -12.65 2.21 2.16
CA ASP A 52 -12.35 1.04 3.00
C ASP A 52 -10.89 1.03 3.49
N VAL A 53 -9.96 1.48 2.63
CA VAL A 53 -8.53 1.56 2.90
C VAL A 53 -8.03 2.97 2.62
N ILE A 54 -7.23 3.52 3.53
CA ILE A 54 -6.49 4.76 3.34
C ILE A 54 -5.00 4.43 3.38
N VAL A 55 -4.28 4.87 2.35
CA VAL A 55 -2.84 4.69 2.21
C VAL A 55 -2.16 6.01 2.55
N LEU A 56 -1.40 6.03 3.65
CA LEU A 56 -0.63 7.20 4.10
C LEU A 56 0.64 7.33 3.27
N SER A 57 0.79 8.48 2.62
CA SER A 57 1.82 8.73 1.61
C SER A 57 2.68 9.92 2.03
N PHE A 58 3.98 9.74 2.33
CA PHE A 58 4.83 8.54 2.21
C PHE A 58 5.95 8.49 3.25
N VAL A 59 6.54 7.31 3.42
CA VAL A 59 7.97 7.15 3.71
C VAL A 59 8.74 7.36 2.39
N TYR A 60 9.30 8.55 2.18
CA TYR A 60 9.86 8.99 0.89
C TYR A 60 11.40 8.96 0.83
N LEU A 61 12.07 8.67 1.95
CA LEU A 61 13.51 8.43 2.03
C LEU A 61 13.79 7.19 2.87
N PHE A 62 14.83 6.44 2.51
CA PHE A 62 15.28 5.26 3.26
C PHE A 62 16.54 5.60 4.08
N PRO A 63 16.95 4.77 5.05
CA PRO A 63 17.97 5.11 6.03
C PRO A 63 19.33 5.55 5.46
N ALA A 64 19.64 5.19 4.21
CA ALA A 64 20.88 5.55 3.52
C ALA A 64 20.84 6.93 2.83
N GLN A 65 19.65 7.48 2.54
CA GLN A 65 19.44 8.82 1.95
C GLN A 65 18.77 9.79 2.94
N ALA A 66 18.80 9.44 4.22
CA ALA A 66 18.42 10.24 5.36
C ALA A 66 19.44 9.95 6.48
N ASN A 67 19.29 10.56 7.65
CA ASN A 67 20.25 10.42 8.76
C ASN A 67 20.15 9.07 9.53
N GLY A 68 20.01 7.93 8.85
CA GLY A 68 19.96 6.60 9.47
C GLY A 68 18.60 6.15 10.02
N TYR A 69 17.58 6.99 9.93
CA TYR A 69 16.16 6.62 10.07
C TYR A 69 15.43 6.92 8.75
N PRO A 70 14.32 6.23 8.40
CA PRO A 70 13.54 6.55 7.20
C PRO A 70 12.94 7.97 7.28
N GLY A 71 12.85 8.66 6.15
CA GLY A 71 12.21 9.98 6.06
C GLY A 71 10.72 9.89 5.69
N THR A 72 9.88 10.72 6.31
CA THR A 72 8.43 10.72 6.11
C THR A 72 7.93 12.09 5.71
N ASN A 73 7.04 12.16 4.72
CA ASN A 73 6.37 13.38 4.33
C ASN A 73 4.87 13.12 4.21
N PHE A 74 4.04 13.88 4.92
CA PHE A 74 2.58 13.82 4.83
C PHE A 74 2.01 15.20 4.48
N GLY A 75 2.71 15.95 3.62
CA GLY A 75 2.34 17.29 3.20
C GLY A 75 2.12 18.22 4.39
N ASN A 76 0.98 18.92 4.38
CA ASN A 76 0.61 19.88 5.43
C ASN A 76 0.08 19.23 6.75
N ARG A 77 0.40 17.97 7.05
CA ARG A 77 -0.08 17.26 8.27
C ARG A 77 0.85 17.30 9.47
N CYS A 78 2.11 17.64 9.27
CA CYS A 78 3.13 17.64 10.31
C CYS A 78 3.69 19.05 10.55
N GLY A 79 4.18 19.31 11.77
CA GLY A 79 4.71 20.61 12.18
C GLY A 79 6.14 20.90 11.72
N GLY A 80 6.76 20.01 10.94
CA GLY A 80 8.14 20.13 10.46
C GLY A 80 9.21 19.73 11.49
N GLN A 81 8.82 19.38 12.73
CA GLN A 81 9.76 18.79 13.68
C GLN A 81 10.08 17.35 13.29
N VAL A 82 11.32 16.96 13.47
CA VAL A 82 11.88 15.65 13.09
C VAL A 82 12.58 14.99 14.27
N TYR A 83 12.73 13.67 14.23
CA TYR A 83 13.56 12.94 15.19
C TYR A 83 15.04 13.05 14.79
N PRO A 84 15.97 13.17 15.77
CA PRO A 84 17.39 13.04 15.48
C PRO A 84 17.71 11.59 15.07
N GLY A 85 18.24 11.44 13.86
CA GLY A 85 18.71 10.18 13.33
C GLY A 85 20.01 9.69 13.97
N PRO A 86 20.26 8.37 13.98
CA PRO A 86 21.50 7.79 14.53
C PRO A 86 22.72 8.04 13.64
N GLY A 87 22.53 8.46 12.40
CA GLY A 87 23.54 8.41 11.35
C GLY A 87 23.54 7.10 10.58
N PHE A 88 24.14 7.12 9.39
CA PHE A 88 24.25 5.98 8.49
C PHE A 88 25.72 5.78 8.07
N ASN A 89 26.19 4.53 8.08
CA ASN A 89 27.58 4.16 7.74
C ASN A 89 28.68 5.01 8.41
N GLY A 90 28.45 5.48 9.64
CA GLY A 90 29.39 6.28 10.42
C GLY A 90 29.34 7.79 10.16
N VAL A 91 28.47 8.26 9.26
CA VAL A 91 28.16 9.67 9.05
C VAL A 91 26.86 10.00 9.79
N ASN A 92 26.85 11.07 10.59
CA ASN A 92 25.62 11.62 11.18
C ASN A 92 25.49 13.08 10.73
N ASP A 93 24.50 13.35 9.88
CA ASP A 93 24.19 14.68 9.38
C ASP A 93 22.79 15.10 9.87
N PRO A 94 22.69 15.97 10.89
CA PRO A 94 21.41 16.43 11.40
C PRO A 94 20.54 17.23 10.41
N SER A 95 21.07 17.65 9.25
CA SER A 95 20.28 18.27 8.20
C SER A 95 19.47 17.27 7.38
N GLU A 96 19.87 15.99 7.37
CA GLU A 96 19.19 14.86 6.72
C GLU A 96 18.20 14.14 7.68
N ASN A 97 17.82 14.79 8.78
CA ASN A 97 16.80 14.27 9.71
C ASN A 97 15.40 14.47 9.11
N GLU A 98 14.80 13.43 8.55
CA GLU A 98 13.51 13.55 7.83
C GLU A 98 12.35 12.72 8.41
N LEU A 99 12.56 12.02 9.54
CA LEU A 99 11.49 11.31 10.23
C LEU A 99 10.66 12.29 11.07
N GLN A 100 9.45 12.63 10.64
CA GLN A 100 8.60 13.62 11.30
C GLN A 100 8.23 13.16 12.72
N SER A 101 8.44 14.03 13.72
CA SER A 101 8.21 13.74 15.14
C SER A 101 6.95 14.39 15.71
N ASN A 102 6.24 15.21 14.92
CA ASN A 102 5.08 15.95 15.36
C ASN A 102 4.02 16.07 14.24
N CYS A 103 3.13 15.08 14.15
CA CYS A 103 1.98 15.08 13.24
C CYS A 103 0.66 14.94 14.05
N PRO A 104 0.34 15.90 14.94
CA PRO A 104 -0.55 15.64 16.08
C PRO A 104 -1.99 15.31 15.68
N THR A 105 -2.53 15.91 14.62
CA THR A 105 -3.86 15.57 14.10
C THR A 105 -3.87 14.21 13.40
N LEU A 106 -2.83 13.89 12.63
CA LEU A 106 -2.69 12.59 11.96
C LEU A 106 -2.61 11.45 12.99
N ASN A 107 -1.71 11.56 13.96
CA ASN A 107 -1.49 10.59 15.03
C ASN A 107 -2.77 10.31 15.84
N ALA A 108 -3.50 11.36 16.21
CA ALA A 108 -4.75 11.26 16.94
C ALA A 108 -5.88 10.58 16.13
N GLN A 109 -5.86 10.73 14.80
CA GLN A 109 -6.96 10.31 13.92
C GLN A 109 -6.80 8.86 13.42
N ILE A 110 -5.56 8.34 13.26
CA ILE A 110 -5.33 6.95 12.80
C ILE A 110 -6.12 5.90 13.64
N PRO A 111 -6.06 5.90 14.99
CA PRO A 111 -6.84 4.96 15.80
C PRO A 111 -8.35 5.12 15.64
N VAL A 112 -8.82 6.37 15.46
CA VAL A 112 -10.26 6.65 15.25
C VAL A 112 -10.72 6.06 13.92
N CYS A 113 -9.93 6.19 12.86
CA CYS A 113 -10.20 5.59 11.56
C CYS A 113 -10.33 4.07 11.63
N GLN A 114 -9.42 3.41 12.35
CA GLN A 114 -9.41 1.96 12.53
C GLN A 114 -10.56 1.48 13.43
N GLN A 115 -10.74 2.09 14.60
CA GLN A 115 -11.60 1.60 15.66
C GLN A 115 -13.07 2.06 15.54
N GLN A 116 -13.30 3.31 15.14
CA GLN A 116 -14.65 3.86 15.02
C GLN A 116 -15.23 3.68 13.61
N TYR A 117 -14.39 3.79 12.57
CA TYR A 117 -14.84 3.77 11.17
C TYR A 117 -14.46 2.49 10.40
N GLY A 118 -13.76 1.54 11.04
CA GLY A 118 -13.42 0.24 10.46
C GLY A 118 -12.47 0.28 9.27
N LYS A 119 -11.77 1.41 9.06
CA LYS A 119 -10.85 1.60 7.92
C LYS A 119 -9.55 0.85 8.14
N LYS A 120 -8.91 0.41 7.05
CA LYS A 120 -7.51 -0.02 7.08
C LYS A 120 -6.60 1.16 6.78
N ILE A 121 -5.57 1.33 7.58
CA ILE A 121 -4.56 2.38 7.41
C ILE A 121 -3.24 1.70 7.00
N LEU A 122 -2.81 1.88 5.77
CA LEU A 122 -1.51 1.40 5.28
C LEU A 122 -0.50 2.55 5.28
N LEU A 123 0.79 2.28 5.46
CA LEU A 123 1.85 3.27 5.26
C LEU A 123 2.63 2.92 3.98
N SER A 124 2.65 3.83 3.01
CA SER A 124 3.30 3.62 1.72
C SER A 124 4.74 4.12 1.70
N LEU A 125 5.59 3.34 1.03
CA LEU A 125 7.01 3.60 0.81
C LEU A 125 7.26 4.00 -0.64
N GLY A 126 8.04 5.06 -0.82
CA GLY A 126 8.49 5.53 -2.12
C GLY A 126 7.67 6.70 -2.64
N GLY A 127 6.86 6.45 -3.66
CA GLY A 127 6.20 7.42 -4.52
C GLY A 127 7.13 7.99 -5.59
N GLY A 128 6.62 8.92 -6.40
CA GLY A 128 7.28 9.46 -7.60
C GLY A 128 8.52 10.35 -7.40
N VAL A 129 9.14 10.35 -6.22
CA VAL A 129 10.48 10.94 -6.01
C VAL A 129 11.56 9.91 -6.35
N THR A 130 12.77 10.36 -6.70
CA THR A 130 13.90 9.46 -7.04
C THR A 130 15.00 9.44 -5.97
N SER A 131 14.67 9.85 -4.75
CA SER A 131 15.63 10.13 -3.67
C SER A 131 15.80 8.98 -2.67
N TYR A 132 15.03 7.90 -2.78
CA TYR A 132 15.18 6.71 -1.95
C TYR A 132 15.92 5.60 -2.72
N GLN A 133 16.71 4.78 -2.04
CA GLN A 133 17.26 3.57 -2.63
C GLN A 133 17.67 2.55 -1.56
N LEU A 134 17.59 1.26 -1.88
CA LEU A 134 18.19 0.20 -1.07
C LEU A 134 19.35 -0.44 -1.83
N THR A 135 20.47 -0.65 -1.14
CA THR A 135 21.67 -1.31 -1.64
C THR A 135 21.95 -2.57 -0.85
N GLY A 136 21.47 -3.70 -1.35
CA GLY A 136 21.73 -5.02 -0.78
C GLY A 136 20.87 -5.36 0.44
N LYS A 137 20.98 -6.62 0.85
CA LYS A 137 20.13 -7.25 1.88
C LYS A 137 20.06 -6.48 3.20
N ASN A 138 21.19 -5.99 3.70
CA ASN A 138 21.27 -5.37 5.03
C ASN A 138 20.45 -4.08 5.14
N GLU A 139 20.43 -3.25 4.08
CA GLU A 139 19.65 -2.01 4.08
C GLU A 139 18.14 -2.29 4.04
N GLY A 140 17.74 -3.30 3.27
CA GLY A 140 16.35 -3.77 3.22
C GLY A 140 15.86 -4.33 4.56
N GLU A 141 16.68 -5.15 5.22
CA GLU A 141 16.34 -5.67 6.56
C GLU A 141 16.33 -4.58 7.63
N LEU A 142 17.24 -3.61 7.55
CA LEU A 142 17.25 -2.45 8.45
C LEU A 142 15.97 -1.62 8.30
N LEU A 143 15.56 -1.31 7.06
CA LEU A 143 14.32 -0.59 6.80
C LEU A 143 13.10 -1.39 7.27
N ALA A 144 12.99 -2.69 6.97
CA ALA A 144 11.90 -3.53 7.45
C ALA A 144 11.81 -3.52 9.00
N THR A 145 12.95 -3.60 9.67
CA THR A 145 13.05 -3.55 11.13
C THR A 145 12.56 -2.20 11.66
N TYR A 146 13.02 -1.08 11.10
CA TYR A 146 12.53 0.25 11.49
C TYR A 146 11.03 0.42 11.24
N LEU A 147 10.52 0.04 10.07
CA LEU A 147 9.08 0.11 9.79
C LEU A 147 8.27 -0.65 10.85
N TRP A 148 8.69 -1.87 11.16
CA TRP A 148 8.00 -2.72 12.12
C TRP A 148 7.98 -2.15 13.53
N HIS A 149 9.14 -1.71 14.06
CA HIS A 149 9.18 -1.18 15.43
C HIS A 149 8.63 0.26 15.55
N MET A 150 8.79 1.11 14.52
CA MET A 150 8.29 2.50 14.52
C MET A 150 6.79 2.62 14.26
N PHE A 151 6.21 1.75 13.42
CA PHE A 151 4.82 1.85 12.95
C PHE A 151 3.98 0.58 13.10
N GLY A 152 4.59 -0.58 13.40
CA GLY A 152 3.89 -1.82 13.75
C GLY A 152 3.54 -1.90 15.26
N PRO A 153 3.39 -3.12 15.82
CA PRO A 153 3.07 -3.31 17.24
C PRO A 153 4.07 -2.66 18.19
N LYS A 154 3.61 -2.32 19.39
CA LYS A 154 4.48 -1.84 20.47
C LYS A 154 5.40 -2.96 20.97
N ASP A 155 6.69 -2.84 20.67
CA ASP A 155 7.74 -3.63 21.33
C ASP A 155 8.23 -2.88 22.59
N PRO A 156 8.14 -3.47 23.80
CA PRO A 156 8.65 -2.85 25.04
C PRO A 156 10.18 -2.70 25.08
N ASN A 157 10.93 -3.38 24.21
CA ASN A 157 12.40 -3.28 24.12
C ASN A 157 12.85 -2.23 23.10
N TRP A 158 11.95 -1.71 22.27
CA TRP A 158 12.27 -0.67 21.30
C TRP A 158 12.38 0.69 21.98
N THR A 159 13.57 1.27 21.93
CA THR A 159 13.89 2.59 22.52
C THR A 159 13.95 3.72 21.49
N GLY A 160 13.73 3.41 20.20
CA GLY A 160 13.75 4.39 19.12
C GLY A 160 12.40 5.10 18.91
N PRO A 161 12.27 5.89 17.82
CA PRO A 161 11.07 6.63 17.48
C PRO A 161 9.80 5.78 17.39
N ARG A 162 8.66 6.41 17.72
CA ARG A 162 7.31 5.86 17.55
C ARG A 162 6.42 6.98 16.97
N PRO A 163 6.59 7.32 15.67
CA PRO A 163 6.15 8.61 15.14
C PRO A 163 4.63 8.84 15.17
N PHE A 164 3.83 7.78 15.19
CA PHE A 164 2.37 7.86 15.27
C PHE A 164 1.79 7.71 16.69
N ASP A 165 2.60 7.36 17.70
CA ASP A 165 2.10 7.24 19.07
C ASP A 165 1.56 8.59 19.57
N TYR A 166 0.45 8.53 20.32
CA TYR A 166 -0.31 9.73 20.70
C TYR A 166 -0.85 9.60 22.12
N ASN A 167 -0.61 10.61 22.96
CA ASN A 167 -1.08 10.66 24.36
C ASN A 167 -0.80 9.36 25.17
N GLY A 168 0.33 8.70 24.92
CA GLY A 168 0.72 7.44 25.57
C GLY A 168 0.08 6.16 24.99
N GLN A 169 -0.86 6.29 24.06
CA GLN A 169 -1.38 5.18 23.26
C GLN A 169 -0.40 4.85 22.13
N ALA A 170 -0.09 3.56 21.97
CA ALA A 170 0.64 3.08 20.80
C ALA A 170 -0.28 3.00 19.59
N VAL A 171 0.21 3.47 18.45
CA VAL A 171 -0.55 3.52 17.19
C VAL A 171 0.16 2.67 16.14
N GLU A 172 -0.50 1.59 15.72
CA GLU A 172 0.01 0.65 14.72
C GLU A 172 -0.78 0.74 13.42
N VAL A 173 -0.08 0.73 12.28
CA VAL A 173 -0.73 0.63 10.97
C VAL A 173 -1.33 -0.77 10.75
N ASP A 174 -2.13 -0.95 9.71
CA ASP A 174 -2.64 -2.25 9.25
C ASP A 174 -1.71 -2.91 8.23
N GLY A 175 -0.62 -2.26 7.82
CA GLY A 175 0.32 -2.81 6.85
C GLY A 175 1.19 -1.75 6.17
N PHE A 176 2.00 -2.23 5.24
CA PHE A 176 2.89 -1.40 4.42
C PHE A 176 2.55 -1.57 2.94
N ASP A 177 2.61 -0.47 2.21
CA ASP A 177 2.43 -0.39 0.76
C ASP A 177 3.76 -0.08 0.10
N MET A 178 4.06 -0.73 -1.02
CA MET A 178 5.30 -0.55 -1.78
C MET A 178 4.96 0.20 -3.08
N ASP A 179 5.24 1.50 -3.13
CA ASP A 179 5.02 2.37 -4.29
C ASP A 179 6.38 2.75 -4.89
N ILE A 180 7.08 1.76 -5.44
CA ILE A 180 8.47 1.90 -5.90
C ILE A 180 8.46 2.27 -7.38
N GLU A 181 8.66 3.55 -7.68
CA GLU A 181 8.44 4.13 -9.00
C GLU A 181 9.70 4.20 -9.90
N HIS A 182 10.88 3.88 -9.38
CA HIS A 182 12.13 3.90 -10.16
C HIS A 182 13.01 2.64 -9.99
N PRO A 183 13.97 2.39 -10.90
CA PRO A 183 14.77 1.16 -10.89
C PRO A 183 15.64 0.98 -9.64
N SER A 184 15.86 -0.29 -9.28
CA SER A 184 16.84 -0.70 -8.26
C SER A 184 18.27 -0.62 -8.80
N THR A 185 19.20 -0.13 -7.99
CA THR A 185 20.65 -0.10 -8.33
C THR A 185 21.39 -1.40 -7.99
N ASP A 186 20.72 -2.33 -7.30
CA ASP A 186 21.32 -3.55 -6.71
C ASP A 186 20.68 -4.86 -7.20
N ASN A 187 19.91 -4.82 -8.30
CA ASN A 187 19.04 -5.91 -8.77
C ASN A 187 17.96 -6.34 -7.76
N SER A 188 17.42 -5.37 -7.03
CA SER A 188 16.33 -5.50 -6.05
C SER A 188 16.65 -6.34 -4.82
N GLN A 189 17.93 -6.55 -4.48
CA GLN A 189 18.33 -7.34 -3.31
C GLN A 189 17.79 -6.73 -2.01
N GLY A 190 17.91 -5.42 -1.82
CA GLY A 190 17.38 -4.70 -0.68
C GLY A 190 15.86 -4.73 -0.61
N TYR A 191 15.17 -4.47 -1.72
CA TYR A 191 13.71 -4.52 -1.78
C TYR A 191 13.15 -5.93 -1.51
N ILE A 192 13.77 -6.98 -2.06
CA ILE A 192 13.43 -8.38 -1.76
C ILE A 192 13.60 -8.66 -0.27
N ALA A 193 14.71 -8.22 0.33
CA ALA A 193 14.98 -8.43 1.76
C ALA A 193 13.96 -7.70 2.65
N LEU A 194 13.61 -6.46 2.30
CA LEU A 194 12.56 -5.65 2.95
C LEU A 194 11.23 -6.42 3.02
N VAL A 195 10.68 -6.83 1.87
CA VAL A 195 9.37 -7.48 1.81
C VAL A 195 9.37 -8.87 2.45
N THR A 196 10.51 -9.58 2.38
CA THR A 196 10.68 -10.90 3.01
C THR A 196 10.70 -10.80 4.54
N LEU A 197 11.46 -9.85 5.10
CA LEU A 197 11.54 -9.67 6.55
C LEU A 197 10.21 -9.17 7.13
N LEU A 198 9.55 -8.20 6.47
CA LEU A 198 8.19 -7.75 6.84
C LEU A 198 7.21 -8.93 6.92
N ARG A 199 7.21 -9.84 5.94
CA ARG A 199 6.34 -11.02 5.98
C ARG A 199 6.64 -11.99 7.12
N SER A 200 7.89 -12.09 7.56
CA SER A 200 8.24 -12.90 8.73
C SER A 200 7.71 -12.29 10.04
N PHE A 201 7.73 -10.96 10.18
CA PHE A 201 7.12 -10.28 11.32
C PHE A 201 5.60 -10.49 11.33
N TYR A 202 4.94 -10.32 10.18
CA TYR A 202 3.50 -10.51 10.03
C TYR A 202 3.05 -11.93 10.41
N ALA A 203 3.87 -12.96 10.12
CA ALA A 203 3.57 -14.35 10.46
C ALA A 203 3.56 -14.64 11.98
N THR A 204 4.16 -13.77 12.79
CA THR A 204 4.20 -13.88 14.26
C THR A 204 3.30 -12.88 14.99
N ALA A 205 2.64 -11.98 14.25
CA ALA A 205 1.82 -10.92 14.81
C ALA A 205 0.43 -11.43 15.25
N SER A 206 -0.12 -10.83 16.31
CA SER A 206 -1.48 -11.11 16.80
C SER A 206 -2.58 -10.47 15.95
N LYS A 207 -2.25 -9.36 15.26
CA LYS A 207 -3.10 -8.66 14.30
C LYS A 207 -2.75 -9.09 12.88
N GLN A 208 -3.74 -9.14 11.99
CA GLN A 208 -3.50 -9.31 10.56
C GLN A 208 -2.91 -8.03 9.95
N TYR A 209 -1.74 -8.16 9.33
CA TYR A 209 -1.11 -7.11 8.54
C TYR A 209 -1.17 -7.41 7.04
N TYR A 210 -1.26 -6.35 6.23
CA TYR A 210 -1.27 -6.42 4.78
C TYR A 210 0.07 -5.96 4.21
N LEU A 211 0.54 -6.62 3.13
CA LEU A 211 1.59 -6.09 2.28
C LEU A 211 0.98 -5.82 0.91
N THR A 212 1.01 -4.57 0.48
CA THR A 212 0.45 -4.12 -0.80
C THR A 212 1.52 -3.49 -1.67
N GLY A 213 1.24 -3.32 -2.96
CA GLY A 213 2.17 -2.73 -3.90
C GLY A 213 1.46 -2.04 -5.05
N ALA A 214 2.03 -0.94 -5.55
CA ALA A 214 1.43 -0.06 -6.54
C ALA A 214 2.22 0.00 -7.87
N PRO A 215 2.40 -1.14 -8.59
CA PRO A 215 3.16 -1.17 -9.82
C PRO A 215 2.47 -0.36 -10.94
N GLN A 216 3.23 0.09 -11.93
CA GLN A 216 2.66 0.66 -13.15
C GLN A 216 2.00 -0.42 -14.02
N CYS A 217 1.24 -0.05 -15.05
CA CYS A 217 0.44 -1.02 -15.78
C CYS A 217 1.24 -1.99 -16.68
N ILE A 218 2.54 -1.79 -16.92
CA ILE A 218 3.36 -2.74 -17.71
C ILE A 218 3.54 -4.06 -16.94
N VAL A 219 3.44 -5.19 -17.64
CA VAL A 219 3.58 -6.54 -17.07
C VAL A 219 4.81 -7.24 -17.65
N PRO A 220 5.76 -7.73 -16.83
CA PRO A 220 5.90 -7.43 -15.40
C PRO A 220 6.44 -6.00 -15.17
N ASP A 221 6.12 -5.40 -14.03
CA ASP A 221 6.60 -4.05 -13.68
C ASP A 221 8.11 -4.01 -13.41
N ALA A 222 8.81 -3.03 -13.97
CA ALA A 222 10.27 -2.95 -13.96
C ALA A 222 10.88 -2.79 -12.56
N ASN A 223 10.15 -2.20 -11.61
CA ASN A 223 10.64 -1.87 -10.28
C ASN A 223 10.18 -2.91 -9.24
N MET A 224 8.96 -3.42 -9.42
CA MET A 224 8.25 -4.23 -8.43
C MET A 224 8.25 -5.73 -8.70
N ALA A 225 8.51 -6.17 -9.93
CA ALA A 225 8.40 -7.59 -10.28
C ALA A 225 9.26 -8.51 -9.42
N ALA A 226 10.47 -8.07 -9.05
CA ALA A 226 11.39 -8.80 -8.20
C ALA A 226 10.84 -9.01 -6.77
N MET A 227 10.24 -7.98 -6.17
CA MET A 227 9.58 -8.08 -4.86
C MET A 227 8.39 -9.04 -4.90
N ILE A 228 7.49 -8.84 -5.88
CA ILE A 228 6.24 -9.62 -6.00
C ILE A 228 6.51 -11.09 -6.35
N SER A 229 7.65 -11.39 -6.99
CA SER A 229 8.13 -12.75 -7.25
C SER A 229 8.75 -13.41 -6.01
N ALA A 230 9.32 -12.64 -5.09
CA ALA A 230 10.02 -13.15 -3.91
C ALA A 230 9.11 -13.30 -2.68
N ALA A 231 8.14 -12.41 -2.48
CA ALA A 231 7.23 -12.41 -1.35
C ALA A 231 5.76 -12.37 -1.78
N LYS A 232 4.89 -12.88 -0.91
CA LYS A 232 3.43 -12.73 -1.09
C LYS A 232 3.04 -11.28 -0.87
N PHE A 233 2.22 -10.73 -1.74
CA PHE A 233 1.43 -9.51 -1.55
C PHE A 233 -0.05 -9.90 -1.39
N ASP A 234 -0.81 -9.13 -0.61
CA ASP A 234 -2.25 -9.38 -0.40
C ASP A 234 -3.11 -8.63 -1.42
N MET A 235 -2.65 -7.46 -1.84
CA MET A 235 -3.33 -6.61 -2.83
C MET A 235 -2.30 -5.92 -3.73
N ILE A 236 -2.65 -5.73 -5.00
CA ILE A 236 -1.85 -5.03 -6.01
C ILE A 236 -2.68 -3.88 -6.59
N PHE A 237 -2.20 -2.66 -6.41
CA PHE A 237 -2.84 -1.40 -6.79
C PHE A 237 -2.29 -0.89 -8.12
N VAL A 238 -2.55 -1.61 -9.23
CA VAL A 238 -1.94 -1.32 -10.54
C VAL A 238 -2.31 0.09 -11.04
N GLN A 239 -1.30 0.93 -11.24
CA GLN A 239 -1.42 2.29 -11.77
C GLN A 239 -1.75 2.26 -13.27
N PHE A 240 -3.04 2.35 -13.62
CA PHE A 240 -3.52 2.37 -15.00
C PHE A 240 -3.55 3.79 -15.61
N TYR A 241 -2.53 4.58 -15.31
CA TYR A 241 -2.31 5.95 -15.80
C TYR A 241 -0.82 6.19 -16.05
N ASN A 242 -0.48 7.34 -16.64
CA ASN A 242 0.86 7.77 -17.05
C ASN A 242 1.56 6.89 -18.13
N THR A 243 1.15 5.65 -18.35
CA THR A 243 1.68 4.76 -19.41
C THR A 243 0.62 4.48 -20.49
N PRO A 244 0.60 5.19 -21.64
CA PRO A 244 -0.48 5.11 -22.63
C PRO A 244 -0.72 3.73 -23.25
N SER A 245 0.30 2.87 -23.31
CA SER A 245 0.18 1.52 -23.90
C SER A 245 -0.71 0.56 -23.10
N CYS A 246 -1.03 0.88 -21.84
CA CYS A 246 -1.88 0.04 -20.98
C CYS A 246 -2.86 0.83 -20.09
N SER A 247 -2.98 2.15 -20.27
CA SER A 247 -3.80 3.00 -19.40
C SER A 247 -5.30 2.78 -19.55
N ALA A 248 -6.03 3.13 -18.47
CA ALA A 248 -7.49 3.18 -18.46
C ALA A 248 -8.04 4.16 -19.51
N ALA A 249 -7.34 5.27 -19.78
CA ALA A 249 -7.70 6.24 -20.81
C ALA A 249 -7.67 5.66 -22.23
N THR A 250 -6.67 4.83 -22.55
CA THR A 250 -6.59 4.12 -23.83
C THR A 250 -7.70 3.08 -23.96
N TRP A 251 -8.07 2.41 -22.86
CA TRP A 251 -9.21 1.48 -22.87
C TRP A 251 -10.53 2.19 -23.14
N VAL A 252 -10.85 3.29 -22.45
CA VAL A 252 -12.15 3.97 -22.60
C VAL A 252 -12.28 4.69 -23.95
N SER A 253 -11.18 5.20 -24.52
CA SER A 253 -11.18 5.81 -25.86
C SER A 253 -11.36 4.78 -26.98
N SER A 254 -10.87 3.55 -26.78
CA SER A 254 -11.08 2.42 -27.70
C SER A 254 -12.46 1.76 -27.55
N ASN A 255 -13.18 2.05 -26.47
CA ASN A 255 -14.47 1.45 -26.12
C ASN A 255 -15.57 2.50 -25.81
N PRO A 256 -15.77 3.52 -26.68
CA PRO A 256 -16.61 4.68 -26.37
C PRO A 256 -18.10 4.36 -26.18
N SER A 257 -18.57 3.26 -26.79
CA SER A 257 -19.96 2.80 -26.74
C SER A 257 -20.18 1.57 -25.84
N TYR A 258 -19.18 1.18 -25.04
CA TYR A 258 -19.30 0.02 -24.16
C TYR A 258 -20.43 0.20 -23.14
N THR A 259 -21.23 -0.85 -22.96
CA THR A 259 -22.16 -0.99 -21.83
C THR A 259 -21.97 -2.34 -21.13
N PRO A 260 -22.28 -2.44 -19.82
CA PRO A 260 -22.05 -3.66 -19.04
C PRO A 260 -22.61 -4.93 -19.69
N GLY A 261 -21.79 -5.99 -19.71
CA GLY A 261 -22.12 -7.29 -20.30
C GLY A 261 -21.82 -7.42 -21.81
N GLN A 262 -21.40 -6.36 -22.51
CA GLN A 262 -21.00 -6.44 -23.91
C GLN A 262 -19.53 -6.90 -24.10
N THR A 263 -19.18 -7.28 -25.33
CA THR A 263 -17.79 -7.46 -25.77
C THR A 263 -17.09 -6.11 -25.92
N TYR A 264 -15.79 -6.07 -25.66
CA TYR A 264 -14.96 -4.86 -25.75
C TYR A 264 -13.57 -5.16 -26.33
N GLN A 265 -12.86 -4.12 -26.75
CA GLN A 265 -11.46 -4.21 -27.19
C GLN A 265 -10.53 -4.14 -25.98
N GLN A 266 -9.56 -5.05 -25.87
CA GLN A 266 -8.60 -5.04 -24.74
C GLN A 266 -7.76 -3.75 -24.72
N ALA A 267 -7.47 -3.15 -25.89
CA ALA A 267 -6.86 -1.83 -26.02
C ALA A 267 -5.57 -1.64 -25.20
N GLY A 268 -4.76 -2.69 -25.10
CA GLY A 268 -3.52 -2.70 -24.30
C GLY A 268 -3.71 -2.78 -22.78
N PHE A 269 -4.94 -2.69 -22.26
CA PHE A 269 -5.23 -2.74 -20.83
C PHE A 269 -4.83 -4.10 -20.22
N THR A 270 -3.90 -4.06 -19.27
CA THR A 270 -3.13 -5.23 -18.83
C THR A 270 -3.70 -5.99 -17.64
N PHE A 271 -4.92 -5.66 -17.14
CA PHE A 271 -5.48 -6.29 -15.94
C PHE A 271 -5.44 -7.83 -15.96
N ASP A 272 -5.88 -8.45 -17.06
CA ASP A 272 -5.86 -9.93 -17.16
C ASP A 272 -4.44 -10.49 -17.30
N ALA A 273 -3.51 -9.73 -17.90
CA ALA A 273 -2.08 -10.09 -17.96
C ALA A 273 -1.41 -10.01 -16.58
N TRP A 274 -1.77 -9.02 -15.76
CA TRP A 274 -1.37 -8.92 -14.35
C TRP A 274 -1.83 -10.14 -13.57
N VAL A 275 -3.11 -10.51 -13.67
CA VAL A 275 -3.66 -11.71 -13.02
C VAL A 275 -2.94 -12.99 -13.49
N GLN A 276 -2.69 -13.13 -14.80
CA GLN A 276 -1.96 -14.25 -15.36
C GLN A 276 -0.51 -14.31 -14.84
N TRP A 277 0.19 -13.18 -14.77
CA TRP A 277 1.56 -13.13 -14.27
C TRP A 277 1.62 -13.48 -12.77
N LEU A 278 0.77 -12.87 -11.94
CA LEU A 278 0.65 -13.12 -10.50
C LEU A 278 0.39 -14.60 -10.19
N SER A 279 -0.32 -15.33 -11.06
CA SER A 279 -0.58 -16.78 -10.87
C SER A 279 0.69 -17.63 -10.72
N ASN A 280 1.83 -17.12 -11.21
CA ASN A 280 3.14 -17.78 -11.14
C ASN A 280 4.03 -17.30 -9.97
N THR A 281 3.51 -16.42 -9.09
CA THR A 281 4.25 -15.86 -7.96
C THR A 281 3.63 -16.26 -6.61
N PRO A 282 4.30 -16.00 -5.47
CA PRO A 282 3.67 -16.14 -4.15
C PRO A 282 2.41 -15.27 -3.95
N SER A 283 2.18 -14.30 -4.85
CA SER A 283 1.08 -13.35 -4.84
C SER A 283 -0.11 -13.77 -5.71
N ARG A 284 -0.19 -15.04 -6.12
CA ARG A 284 -1.27 -15.60 -6.97
C ARG A 284 -2.70 -15.38 -6.45
N ASP A 285 -2.86 -15.27 -5.14
CA ASP A 285 -4.17 -15.06 -4.48
C ASP A 285 -4.44 -13.57 -4.20
N ALA A 286 -3.54 -12.66 -4.62
CA ALA A 286 -3.67 -11.23 -4.37
C ALA A 286 -4.86 -10.63 -5.13
N LYS A 287 -5.53 -9.66 -4.49
CA LYS A 287 -6.56 -8.85 -5.14
C LYS A 287 -5.93 -7.76 -6.00
N VAL A 288 -6.28 -7.71 -7.28
CA VAL A 288 -5.85 -6.69 -8.22
C VAL A 288 -6.90 -5.58 -8.26
N PHE A 289 -6.46 -4.35 -8.04
CA PHE A 289 -7.27 -3.15 -8.11
C PHE A 289 -6.95 -2.38 -9.39
N ILE A 290 -7.94 -1.66 -9.91
CA ILE A 290 -7.70 -0.65 -10.94
C ILE A 290 -7.40 0.67 -10.23
N THR A 291 -6.15 1.16 -10.27
CA THR A 291 -5.82 2.47 -9.70
C THR A 291 -6.06 3.57 -10.74
N LEU A 292 -6.83 4.59 -10.38
CA LEU A 292 -7.23 5.69 -11.25
C LEU A 292 -6.83 7.07 -10.68
N PRO A 293 -6.46 8.04 -11.53
CA PRO A 293 -6.28 9.42 -11.12
C PRO A 293 -7.65 10.07 -10.85
N ALA A 294 -7.77 10.76 -9.72
CA ALA A 294 -9.04 11.23 -9.19
C ALA A 294 -9.57 12.52 -9.84
N SER A 295 -8.72 13.25 -10.57
CA SER A 295 -9.03 14.49 -11.28
C SER A 295 -8.15 14.65 -12.53
N PRO A 296 -8.49 15.56 -13.46
CA PRO A 296 -7.67 15.83 -14.66
C PRO A 296 -6.21 16.24 -14.38
N ASP A 297 -5.94 16.80 -13.19
CA ASP A 297 -4.63 17.30 -12.73
C ASP A 297 -3.99 16.41 -11.64
N ALA A 298 -4.50 15.20 -11.43
CA ALA A 298 -3.90 14.20 -10.53
C ALA A 298 -2.78 13.37 -11.18
N ALA A 299 -2.70 13.37 -12.52
CA ALA A 299 -1.74 12.60 -13.31
C ALA A 299 -1.39 13.35 -14.61
N ASN A 300 -0.51 12.77 -15.45
CA ASN A 300 -0.16 13.36 -16.73
C ASN A 300 -1.41 13.56 -17.62
N ALA A 301 -1.45 14.67 -18.35
CA ALA A 301 -2.59 15.07 -19.16
C ALA A 301 -3.10 13.94 -20.08
N GLY A 302 -4.42 13.78 -20.14
CA GLY A 302 -5.09 12.74 -20.94
C GLY A 302 -5.25 11.38 -20.25
N ASN A 303 -4.73 11.17 -19.02
CA ASN A 303 -4.90 9.91 -18.29
C ASN A 303 -6.16 9.84 -17.39
N TYR A 304 -6.77 10.97 -17.08
CA TYR A 304 -8.03 11.01 -16.34
C TYR A 304 -9.20 10.49 -17.18
N ILE A 305 -10.02 9.65 -16.56
CA ILE A 305 -11.29 9.18 -17.12
C ILE A 305 -12.44 9.70 -16.25
N THR A 306 -13.54 10.09 -16.90
CA THR A 306 -14.73 10.57 -16.18
C THR A 306 -15.35 9.46 -15.32
N PRO A 307 -16.14 9.79 -14.29
CA PRO A 307 -16.79 8.79 -13.45
C PRO A 307 -17.66 7.80 -14.24
N GLN A 308 -18.34 8.23 -15.31
CA GLN A 308 -19.11 7.32 -16.17
C GLN A 308 -18.21 6.37 -16.97
N GLN A 309 -17.05 6.84 -17.44
CA GLN A 309 -16.06 5.98 -18.10
C GLN A 309 -15.42 4.99 -17.11
N ALA A 310 -15.21 5.41 -15.85
CA ALA A 310 -14.78 4.52 -14.78
C ALA A 310 -15.84 3.44 -14.47
N ASN A 311 -17.14 3.79 -14.41
CA ASN A 311 -18.23 2.82 -14.26
C ASN A 311 -18.20 1.74 -15.37
N ASN A 312 -18.02 2.17 -16.62
CA ASN A 312 -17.89 1.29 -17.77
C ASN A 312 -16.69 0.33 -17.62
N LEU A 313 -15.52 0.84 -17.25
CA LEU A 313 -14.31 0.03 -17.04
C LEU A 313 -14.45 -0.94 -15.86
N ILE A 314 -14.98 -0.47 -14.72
CA ILE A 314 -15.29 -1.29 -13.55
C ILE A 314 -16.19 -2.45 -13.96
N SER A 315 -17.31 -2.16 -14.63
CA SER A 315 -18.27 -3.16 -15.09
C SER A 315 -17.68 -4.19 -16.05
N ALA A 316 -16.71 -3.80 -16.89
CA ALA A 316 -16.02 -4.72 -17.79
C ALA A 316 -15.14 -5.73 -17.03
N TYR A 317 -14.45 -5.32 -15.97
CA TYR A 317 -13.52 -6.17 -15.22
C TYR A 317 -14.09 -6.79 -13.93
N TYR A 318 -15.25 -6.32 -13.45
CA TYR A 318 -15.88 -6.75 -12.19
C TYR A 318 -16.00 -8.28 -12.06
N CYS A 319 -16.23 -9.00 -13.16
CA CYS A 319 -16.39 -10.45 -13.11
C CYS A 319 -15.11 -11.24 -12.79
N ARG A 320 -13.90 -10.66 -12.90
CA ARG A 320 -12.66 -11.38 -12.59
C ARG A 320 -12.62 -11.79 -11.11
N PRO A 321 -12.27 -13.06 -10.75
CA PRO A 321 -12.16 -13.48 -9.35
C PRO A 321 -11.13 -12.71 -8.54
N SER A 322 -10.02 -12.32 -9.20
CA SER A 322 -8.94 -11.53 -8.60
C SER A 322 -9.25 -10.03 -8.48
N PHE A 323 -10.36 -9.53 -9.02
CA PHE A 323 -10.72 -8.12 -8.89
C PHE A 323 -11.03 -7.78 -7.42
N GLY A 324 -10.35 -6.76 -6.89
CA GLY A 324 -10.52 -6.28 -5.50
C GLY A 324 -11.36 -5.02 -5.37
N GLY A 325 -11.41 -4.22 -6.43
CA GLY A 325 -12.09 -2.92 -6.46
C GLY A 325 -11.26 -1.85 -7.17
N VAL A 326 -11.33 -0.61 -6.68
CA VAL A 326 -10.67 0.56 -7.27
C VAL A 326 -9.77 1.23 -6.24
N ALA A 327 -8.57 1.59 -6.67
CA ALA A 327 -7.69 2.47 -5.91
C ALA A 327 -7.66 3.87 -6.55
N VAL A 328 -7.44 4.91 -5.75
CA VAL A 328 -7.59 6.31 -6.19
C VAL A 328 -6.40 7.16 -5.78
N TRP A 329 -5.76 7.78 -6.77
CA TRP A 329 -4.69 8.77 -6.60
C TRP A 329 -5.23 10.19 -6.90
N GLU A 330 -5.40 11.08 -5.91
CA GLU A 330 -5.41 10.87 -4.46
C GLU A 330 -6.63 11.57 -3.83
N ALA A 331 -6.81 11.44 -2.52
CA ALA A 331 -8.00 11.87 -1.80
C ALA A 331 -8.43 13.32 -2.05
N THR A 332 -7.50 14.27 -2.05
CA THR A 332 -7.80 15.71 -2.17
C THR A 332 -8.18 16.09 -3.60
N ARG A 333 -7.52 15.49 -4.59
CA ARG A 333 -7.92 15.54 -6.00
C ARG A 333 -9.33 15.01 -6.20
N GLY A 334 -9.68 13.89 -5.56
CA GLY A 334 -11.01 13.29 -5.64
C GLY A 334 -12.11 14.08 -4.94
N ASP A 335 -11.80 14.70 -3.80
CA ASP A 335 -12.71 15.60 -3.08
C ASP A 335 -13.03 16.88 -3.85
N ASN A 336 -12.03 17.41 -4.56
CA ASN A 336 -12.17 18.63 -5.37
C ASN A 336 -12.73 18.37 -6.78
N ASN A 337 -12.99 17.11 -7.14
CA ASN A 337 -13.63 16.69 -8.39
C ASN A 337 -14.95 15.93 -8.15
N PRO A 338 -15.98 16.61 -7.60
CA PRO A 338 -17.22 15.95 -7.23
C PRO A 338 -18.09 15.59 -8.44
N TYR A 339 -18.76 14.43 -8.36
CA TYR A 339 -19.76 13.97 -9.31
C TYR A 339 -21.06 13.63 -8.57
N ASN A 340 -22.17 14.24 -8.99
CA ASN A 340 -23.48 14.11 -8.34
C ASN A 340 -23.45 14.28 -6.80
N GLY A 341 -22.62 15.20 -6.30
CA GLY A 341 -22.48 15.51 -4.87
C GLY A 341 -21.60 14.56 -4.06
N LYS A 342 -20.92 13.60 -4.70
CA LYS A 342 -19.93 12.70 -4.08
C LYS A 342 -18.53 12.99 -4.62
N SER A 343 -17.49 12.76 -3.82
CA SER A 343 -16.10 12.77 -4.30
C SER A 343 -15.85 11.66 -5.32
N PHE A 344 -14.75 11.72 -6.06
CA PHE A 344 -14.40 10.70 -7.06
C PHE A 344 -14.33 9.29 -6.43
N GLN A 345 -13.60 9.15 -5.30
CA GLN A 345 -13.46 7.89 -4.58
C GLN A 345 -14.80 7.37 -4.01
N ALA A 346 -15.67 8.25 -3.51
CA ALA A 346 -17.01 7.86 -3.08
C ALA A 346 -17.88 7.40 -4.27
N THR A 347 -17.70 8.01 -5.44
CA THR A 347 -18.38 7.62 -6.68
C THR A 347 -17.92 6.24 -7.17
N MET A 348 -16.64 5.87 -6.97
CA MET A 348 -16.15 4.52 -7.30
C MET A 348 -16.87 3.43 -6.49
N LYS A 349 -17.14 3.65 -5.20
CA LYS A 349 -17.94 2.73 -4.37
C LYS A 349 -19.33 2.51 -4.93
N VAL A 350 -20.00 3.58 -5.37
CA VAL A 350 -21.33 3.51 -5.99
C VAL A 350 -21.30 2.67 -7.27
N TRP A 351 -20.26 2.79 -8.10
CA TRP A 351 -20.11 1.97 -9.31
C TRP A 351 -19.78 0.50 -9.02
N LEU A 352 -18.96 0.23 -8.00
CA LEU A 352 -18.69 -1.14 -7.55
C LEU A 352 -19.97 -1.82 -7.04
N GLN A 353 -20.75 -1.12 -6.21
CA GLN A 353 -22.07 -1.57 -5.76
C GLN A 353 -23.07 -1.71 -6.91
N GLY A 354 -23.03 -0.82 -7.89
CA GLY A 354 -23.83 -0.88 -9.12
C GLY A 354 -23.52 -2.13 -9.95
N ALA A 355 -22.24 -2.42 -10.19
CA ALA A 355 -21.79 -3.63 -10.88
C ALA A 355 -22.13 -4.91 -10.09
N ALA A 356 -22.04 -4.86 -8.76
CA ALA A 356 -22.47 -5.94 -7.88
C ALA A 356 -23.97 -6.26 -7.99
N ALA A 357 -24.80 -5.29 -8.35
CA ALA A 357 -26.26 -5.41 -8.48
C ALA A 357 -26.76 -5.50 -9.94
N ASP A 358 -25.90 -5.31 -10.95
CA ASP A 358 -26.31 -5.29 -12.36
C ASP A 358 -26.70 -6.70 -12.84
N PRO A 359 -27.96 -6.94 -13.27
CA PRO A 359 -28.40 -8.26 -13.74
C PRO A 359 -27.61 -8.77 -14.96
N ARG A 360 -26.97 -7.87 -15.73
CA ARG A 360 -26.12 -8.24 -16.89
C ARG A 360 -24.79 -8.87 -16.46
N LEU A 361 -24.41 -8.71 -15.20
CA LEU A 361 -23.21 -9.29 -14.58
C LEU A 361 -23.55 -10.47 -13.64
N ALA A 362 -24.79 -10.96 -13.65
CA ALA A 362 -25.25 -12.03 -12.76
C ALA A 362 -24.47 -13.35 -12.88
N SER A 363 -23.81 -13.61 -14.01
CA SER A 363 -22.96 -14.80 -14.23
C SER A 363 -21.74 -14.87 -13.31
N CYS A 364 -21.36 -13.77 -12.67
CA CYS A 364 -20.18 -13.66 -11.80
C CYS A 364 -20.50 -13.09 -10.41
N GLN A 365 -21.78 -12.93 -10.08
CA GLN A 365 -22.27 -12.67 -8.73
C GLN A 365 -22.23 -13.99 -7.95
N ALA A 366 -21.72 -13.97 -6.71
CA ALA A 366 -21.88 -15.11 -5.82
C ALA A 366 -23.38 -15.32 -5.55
N PRO A 367 -23.90 -16.57 -5.49
CA PRO A 367 -25.30 -16.80 -5.25
C PRO A 367 -25.69 -16.23 -3.89
N THR A 368 -26.45 -15.13 -3.90
CA THR A 368 -26.97 -14.51 -2.69
C THR A 368 -27.97 -15.47 -2.08
N THR A 369 -27.54 -16.24 -1.08
CA THR A 369 -28.46 -17.04 -0.27
C THR A 369 -29.35 -16.08 0.50
N THR A 370 -30.52 -15.80 -0.06
CA THR A 370 -31.57 -15.01 0.58
C THR A 370 -32.07 -15.77 1.79
N THR A 371 -31.41 -15.57 2.93
CA THR A 371 -31.89 -16.04 4.22
C THR A 371 -33.13 -15.22 4.58
N THR A 372 -34.29 -15.73 4.15
CA THR A 372 -35.59 -15.32 4.67
C THR A 372 -35.51 -15.27 6.20
N PRO A 373 -35.85 -14.15 6.86
CA PRO A 373 -35.81 -14.09 8.31
C PRO A 373 -36.68 -15.19 8.90
N ALA A 374 -36.08 -16.08 9.67
CA ALA A 374 -36.84 -17.09 10.42
C ALA A 374 -37.80 -16.35 11.38
N PRO A 375 -39.08 -16.76 11.45
CA PRO A 375 -40.03 -16.11 12.36
C PRO A 375 -39.54 -16.22 13.80
N ALA A 376 -39.69 -15.12 14.56
CA ALA A 376 -39.19 -15.03 15.92
C ALA A 376 -39.79 -16.15 16.81
N PRO A 377 -38.96 -16.84 17.63
CA PRO A 377 -39.45 -17.93 18.47
C PRO A 377 -40.39 -17.41 19.57
N SER A 378 -41.57 -18.00 19.65
CA SER A 378 -42.52 -17.78 20.74
C SER A 378 -42.02 -18.38 22.06
N SER A 379 -42.45 -17.79 23.18
CA SER A 379 -41.98 -18.10 24.53
C SER A 379 -42.18 -19.56 24.96
N PRO A 380 -41.20 -20.17 25.68
CA PRO A 380 -41.30 -21.55 26.15
C PRO A 380 -42.17 -21.69 27.42
N PRO A 381 -42.94 -22.79 27.58
CA PRO A 381 -43.60 -23.16 28.83
C PRO A 381 -42.61 -23.79 29.85
N PRO A 382 -42.97 -23.87 31.15
CA PRO A 382 -42.01 -24.14 32.22
C PRO A 382 -41.73 -25.63 32.52
N ASN A 383 -40.44 -25.93 32.68
CA ASN A 383 -39.79 -26.91 33.57
C ASN A 383 -40.45 -28.28 33.88
N THR A 384 -39.77 -29.34 33.44
CA THR A 384 -39.63 -30.62 34.19
C THR A 384 -38.15 -31.05 34.24
N PRO A 385 -37.70 -31.84 35.23
CA PRO A 385 -36.27 -31.91 35.59
C PRO A 385 -35.42 -32.98 34.86
N ASN A 386 -34.12 -32.72 34.91
CA ASN A 386 -32.93 -33.42 34.37
C ASN A 386 -32.89 -34.96 34.55
N PRO A 387 -32.14 -35.71 33.68
CA PRO A 387 -30.81 -36.15 34.15
C PRO A 387 -29.68 -36.21 33.08
N SER A 388 -28.62 -35.43 33.35
CA SER A 388 -27.18 -35.73 33.33
C SER A 388 -26.52 -36.55 32.19
N THR A 389 -25.50 -35.91 31.60
CA THR A 389 -24.20 -36.46 31.12
C THR A 389 -24.13 -37.50 30.00
N GLN A 390 -23.54 -37.10 28.85
CA GLN A 390 -22.14 -37.42 28.48
C GLN A 390 -21.66 -36.49 27.32
N PRO A 391 -20.37 -36.12 27.20
CA PRO A 391 -19.91 -35.20 26.13
C PRO A 391 -19.84 -35.88 24.76
N THR A 392 -20.39 -35.24 23.73
CA THR A 392 -20.18 -35.63 22.32
C THR A 392 -18.93 -34.97 21.75
N THR A 393 -18.03 -35.80 21.23
CA THR A 393 -16.77 -35.42 20.56
C THR A 393 -17.01 -34.52 19.35
N PRO A 394 -16.23 -33.44 19.13
CA PRO A 394 -16.22 -32.71 17.87
C PRO A 394 -15.75 -33.59 16.70
N ALA A 395 -16.31 -33.36 15.51
CA ALA A 395 -16.00 -34.14 14.32
C ALA A 395 -14.57 -33.89 13.79
N GLN A 396 -13.93 -34.95 13.29
CA GLN A 396 -12.62 -34.88 12.64
C GLN A 396 -12.69 -34.24 11.24
N PRO A 397 -11.74 -33.36 10.89
CA PRO A 397 -11.40 -33.04 9.50
C PRO A 397 -10.70 -34.21 8.78
N ASN A 398 -10.84 -34.24 7.45
CA ASN A 398 -10.36 -35.27 6.54
C ASN A 398 -8.81 -35.44 6.53
N PRO A 399 -8.24 -36.67 6.40
CA PRO A 399 -6.78 -36.86 6.39
C PRO A 399 -6.18 -36.51 5.02
N GLY A 400 -5.13 -35.68 4.98
CA GLY A 400 -4.33 -35.49 3.75
C GLY A 400 -3.71 -34.11 3.52
N ALA A 401 -3.93 -33.13 4.39
CA ALA A 401 -3.34 -31.78 4.28
C ALA A 401 -2.30 -31.51 5.39
N PRO A 402 -1.32 -30.62 5.17
CA PRO A 402 -0.52 -30.06 6.26
C PRO A 402 -1.44 -29.25 7.19
N GLY A 403 -1.70 -29.80 8.37
CA GLY A 403 -2.57 -29.21 9.39
C GLY A 403 -1.95 -29.29 10.78
N ALA A 404 -2.67 -28.76 11.77
CA ALA A 404 -2.30 -28.88 13.16
C ALA A 404 -2.59 -30.29 13.70
N CYS A 405 -1.82 -30.70 14.71
CA CYS A 405 -1.92 -32.00 15.37
C CYS A 405 -1.54 -31.89 16.85
N GLY A 406 -1.87 -32.90 17.64
CA GLY A 406 -1.60 -32.94 19.07
C GLY A 406 -2.85 -33.20 19.90
N SER A 407 -2.67 -33.19 21.22
CA SER A 407 -3.74 -33.43 22.19
C SER A 407 -4.90 -32.44 22.01
N GLY A 408 -6.11 -32.97 21.81
CA GLY A 408 -7.32 -32.17 21.55
C GLY A 408 -7.47 -31.62 20.13
N ILE A 409 -6.47 -31.78 19.25
CA ILE A 409 -6.50 -31.32 17.85
C ILE A 409 -6.70 -32.50 16.90
N GLY A 410 -5.92 -33.58 17.06
CA GLY A 410 -6.00 -34.78 16.24
C GLY A 410 -4.63 -35.28 15.77
N SER A 411 -4.65 -36.36 14.98
CA SER A 411 -3.45 -36.98 14.41
C SER A 411 -3.24 -36.58 12.95
N CYS A 412 -1.97 -36.55 12.54
CA CYS A 412 -1.56 -36.38 11.15
C CYS A 412 -2.01 -37.55 10.26
N GLY A 413 -2.13 -37.27 8.96
CA GLY A 413 -2.36 -38.30 7.95
C GLY A 413 -1.23 -39.35 7.91
N SER A 414 -1.53 -40.53 7.36
CA SER A 414 -0.57 -41.63 7.26
C SER A 414 0.73 -41.19 6.57
N GLY A 415 1.87 -41.49 7.20
CA GLY A 415 3.21 -41.09 6.73
C GLY A 415 3.67 -39.69 7.16
N TYR A 416 2.85 -38.93 7.88
CA TYR A 416 3.22 -37.61 8.41
C TYR A 416 3.52 -37.68 9.92
N CYS A 417 4.53 -36.92 10.32
CA CYS A 417 4.99 -36.76 11.69
C CYS A 417 4.33 -35.53 12.33
N CYS A 418 3.95 -35.62 13.60
CA CYS A 418 3.47 -34.48 14.37
C CYS A 418 4.64 -33.85 15.13
N SER A 419 5.02 -32.62 14.79
CA SER A 419 6.15 -31.94 15.43
C SER A 419 5.91 -31.60 16.91
N ALA A 420 6.96 -31.24 17.63
CA ALA A 420 6.88 -30.72 19.00
C ALA A 420 5.94 -29.50 19.13
N TYR A 421 5.73 -28.79 18.02
CA TYR A 421 4.92 -27.56 17.93
C TYR A 421 3.49 -27.82 17.45
N GLY A 422 3.10 -29.08 17.25
CA GLY A 422 1.73 -29.46 16.89
C GLY A 422 1.39 -29.24 15.42
N TYR A 423 2.33 -29.50 14.50
CA TYR A 423 2.09 -29.44 13.05
C TYR A 423 2.49 -30.73 12.33
N CYS A 424 1.77 -31.06 11.25
CA CYS A 424 2.04 -32.23 10.42
C CYS A 424 3.05 -31.95 9.30
N GLY A 425 4.07 -32.79 9.20
CA GLY A 425 5.04 -32.74 8.10
C GLY A 425 5.90 -34.00 8.00
N THR A 426 6.71 -34.11 6.95
CA THR A 426 7.53 -35.30 6.65
C THR A 426 9.04 -35.07 6.77
N SER A 427 9.49 -33.82 6.98
CA SER A 427 10.92 -33.52 7.15
C SER A 427 11.39 -33.74 8.59
N SER A 428 12.71 -33.73 8.79
CA SER A 428 13.34 -33.87 10.12
C SER A 428 12.88 -32.83 11.16
N ALA A 429 12.38 -31.67 10.72
CA ALA A 429 11.78 -30.66 11.62
C ALA A 429 10.45 -31.13 12.26
N TYR A 430 9.79 -32.11 11.65
CA TYR A 430 8.53 -32.70 12.14
C TYR A 430 8.75 -34.11 12.72
N CYS A 431 9.64 -34.89 12.10
CA CYS A 431 9.91 -36.28 12.45
C CYS A 431 11.06 -36.49 13.45
N GLY A 432 11.83 -35.44 13.75
CA GLY A 432 13.00 -35.48 14.63
C GLY A 432 12.66 -35.31 16.11
N THR A 433 13.60 -34.74 16.86
CA THR A 433 13.50 -34.54 18.32
C THR A 433 12.23 -33.79 18.70
N GLY A 434 11.45 -34.38 19.61
CA GLY A 434 10.19 -33.81 20.09
C GLY A 434 8.96 -34.11 19.22
N CYS A 435 9.09 -34.94 18.17
CA CYS A 435 7.92 -35.48 17.47
C CYS A 435 6.98 -36.22 18.45
N GLN A 436 5.66 -36.03 18.30
CA GLN A 436 4.62 -36.55 19.18
C GLN A 436 4.05 -37.89 18.65
N PRO A 437 4.46 -39.06 19.17
CA PRO A 437 4.13 -40.37 18.57
C PRO A 437 2.66 -40.76 18.68
N GLY A 438 1.88 -40.13 19.58
CA GLY A 438 0.43 -40.31 19.66
C GLY A 438 -0.35 -39.63 18.51
N PHE A 439 0.31 -38.74 17.75
CA PHE A 439 -0.32 -37.88 16.75
C PHE A 439 0.37 -37.91 15.38
N GLY A 440 1.41 -38.72 15.18
CA GLY A 440 2.08 -38.91 13.88
C GLY A 440 3.21 -39.94 13.94
N THR A 441 3.76 -40.33 12.79
CA THR A 441 4.76 -41.40 12.67
C THR A 441 6.19 -40.93 12.98
N CYS A 442 6.55 -40.87 14.26
CA CYS A 442 7.85 -40.37 14.71
C CYS A 442 9.00 -41.38 14.53
N SER A 443 10.02 -40.99 13.77
CA SER A 443 11.21 -41.81 13.50
C SER A 443 12.31 -41.56 14.53
N GLY A 444 12.33 -42.33 15.61
CA GLY A 444 13.45 -42.37 16.56
C GLY A 444 14.74 -42.83 15.87
N GLY A 445 15.82 -42.06 16.01
CA GLY A 445 17.01 -42.19 15.14
C GLY A 445 17.92 -43.40 15.40
N GLY A 446 18.58 -43.86 14.32
CA GLY A 446 19.60 -44.92 14.34
C GLY A 446 20.50 -44.92 13.10
N SER A 447 21.64 -44.23 13.20
CA SER A 447 22.94 -44.44 12.52
C SER A 447 23.07 -44.75 11.00
N SER A 448 23.64 -43.76 10.29
CA SER A 448 24.82 -43.84 9.40
C SER A 448 24.87 -44.71 8.12
N SER A 449 25.03 -44.03 6.96
CA SER A 449 26.09 -44.19 5.91
C SER A 449 25.59 -43.62 4.56
N GLY A 450 26.38 -43.03 3.65
CA GLY A 450 27.79 -42.63 3.65
C GLY A 450 28.23 -42.21 2.22
N GLY A 451 29.25 -41.34 2.09
CA GLY A 451 29.84 -40.89 0.81
C GLY A 451 29.33 -39.52 0.33
N SER A 452 30.13 -38.46 0.12
CA SER A 452 31.38 -38.29 -0.67
C SER A 452 31.10 -38.23 -2.18
N SER A 453 31.71 -37.35 -3.00
CA SER A 453 32.73 -36.30 -2.77
C SER A 453 33.06 -35.52 -4.05
N GLY A 454 33.64 -34.31 -3.92
CA GLY A 454 34.46 -33.64 -4.95
C GLY A 454 33.70 -32.71 -5.92
N GLY A 455 34.29 -31.61 -6.41
CA GLY A 455 35.58 -30.99 -6.07
C GLY A 455 36.13 -30.11 -7.20
N SER A 456 36.90 -29.06 -6.85
CA SER A 456 37.85 -28.32 -7.71
C SER A 456 37.30 -27.55 -8.95
N SER A 457 37.89 -26.46 -9.47
CA SER A 457 38.76 -25.35 -9.03
C SER A 457 39.36 -24.70 -10.30
N GLY A 458 39.53 -23.37 -10.32
CA GLY A 458 40.25 -22.63 -11.38
C GLY A 458 39.34 -21.69 -12.20
N GLY A 459 39.81 -20.53 -12.71
CA GLY A 459 41.10 -19.86 -12.52
C GLY A 459 41.36 -18.75 -13.56
N SER A 460 41.91 -17.62 -13.10
CA SER A 460 42.74 -16.66 -13.87
C SER A 460 42.13 -15.75 -14.97
N SER A 461 41.85 -14.49 -14.57
CA SER A 461 42.50 -13.23 -15.02
C SER A 461 42.73 -12.84 -16.50
N GLY A 462 42.36 -11.58 -16.81
CA GLY A 462 42.85 -10.75 -17.94
C GLY A 462 41.70 -9.91 -18.55
N GLY A 463 41.83 -8.64 -18.94
CA GLY A 463 42.94 -7.67 -18.87
C GLY A 463 42.76 -6.54 -19.91
N SER A 464 43.11 -5.29 -19.55
CA SER A 464 43.38 -4.13 -20.44
C SER A 464 42.23 -3.29 -21.05
N SER A 465 41.98 -2.15 -20.40
CA SER A 465 42.08 -0.77 -20.91
C SER A 465 41.50 -0.32 -22.27
N GLY A 466 40.75 0.78 -22.23
CA GLY A 466 40.58 1.72 -23.34
C GLY A 466 39.96 3.03 -22.84
N GLY A 467 40.60 4.18 -23.06
CA GLY A 467 40.07 5.50 -22.67
C GLY A 467 40.21 6.52 -23.80
N SER A 468 39.43 7.60 -23.76
CA SER A 468 39.69 8.84 -24.50
C SER A 468 38.85 10.01 -23.96
N SER A 469 39.29 11.22 -24.27
CA SER A 469 38.94 12.48 -23.60
C SER A 469 38.30 13.48 -24.57
N GLY A 470 37.58 14.47 -24.04
CA GLY A 470 37.23 15.71 -24.76
C GLY A 470 36.07 16.48 -24.07
N GLY A 471 36.05 17.82 -24.03
CA GLY A 471 37.08 18.74 -24.53
C GLY A 471 36.64 20.18 -24.86
N GLY A 472 36.01 20.91 -23.93
CA GLY A 472 35.97 22.40 -23.92
C GLY A 472 35.04 23.15 -24.91
N GLY A 473 34.76 24.42 -24.61
CA GLY A 473 34.05 25.38 -25.50
C GLY A 473 33.33 26.52 -24.77
N SER A 474 33.82 27.76 -24.86
CA SER A 474 33.40 28.92 -24.03
C SER A 474 32.49 29.95 -24.75
N SER A 475 32.10 31.00 -24.01
CA SER A 475 31.71 32.37 -24.44
C SER A 475 30.24 32.63 -24.84
N SER A 476 29.64 33.84 -24.68
CA SER A 476 29.89 34.99 -23.78
C SER A 476 28.81 36.09 -23.95
N GLY A 477 28.45 36.83 -22.88
CA GLY A 477 28.07 38.27 -22.99
C GLY A 477 26.69 38.72 -22.47
N GLY A 478 26.67 39.74 -21.60
CA GLY A 478 25.68 40.84 -21.72
C GLY A 478 24.65 41.11 -20.61
N GLY A 479 25.10 41.62 -19.43
CA GLY A 479 24.46 42.80 -18.81
C GLY A 479 23.21 42.67 -17.91
N GLY A 480 23.42 42.86 -16.59
CA GLY A 480 22.51 43.70 -15.79
C GLY A 480 21.47 43.01 -14.87
N GLY A 481 21.92 42.40 -13.76
CA GLY A 481 21.03 42.14 -12.61
C GLY A 481 21.46 41.01 -11.68
N SER A 482 22.22 41.36 -10.63
CA SER A 482 22.75 40.48 -9.56
C SER A 482 23.65 39.33 -10.03
N GLY A 483 24.78 39.11 -9.34
CA GLY A 483 25.75 38.04 -9.65
C GLY A 483 25.29 36.65 -9.22
N LEU A 484 24.00 36.34 -9.38
CA LEU A 484 23.40 35.06 -9.04
C LEU A 484 23.50 34.10 -10.23
N PRO A 485 23.64 32.77 -10.01
CA PRO A 485 23.59 31.79 -11.09
C PRO A 485 22.22 31.78 -11.77
N VAL A 486 22.15 31.31 -13.02
CA VAL A 486 20.87 31.00 -13.66
C VAL A 486 20.28 29.76 -12.98
N ALA A 487 18.99 29.81 -12.65
CA ALA A 487 18.31 28.73 -11.95
C ALA A 487 18.30 27.42 -12.76
N THR A 488 18.76 26.32 -12.15
CA THR A 488 18.79 24.98 -12.77
C THR A 488 17.73 24.03 -12.18
N ASP A 489 17.27 24.31 -10.97
CA ASP A 489 16.23 23.57 -10.23
C ASP A 489 14.84 24.26 -10.33
N GLY A 490 14.79 25.46 -10.91
CA GLY A 490 13.59 26.29 -10.98
C GLY A 490 13.38 27.22 -9.78
N SER A 491 14.30 27.27 -8.81
CA SER A 491 14.24 28.20 -7.67
C SER A 491 14.83 29.57 -8.04
N CYS A 492 14.33 30.65 -7.45
CA CYS A 492 14.83 32.01 -7.70
C CYS A 492 14.61 32.95 -6.50
N GLY A 493 15.42 33.99 -6.39
CA GLY A 493 15.30 34.96 -5.30
C GLY A 493 16.64 35.48 -4.80
N ALA A 494 16.58 36.35 -3.79
CA ALA A 494 17.75 36.92 -3.15
C ALA A 494 18.70 35.83 -2.62
N GLY A 495 19.93 35.81 -3.14
CA GLY A 495 20.95 34.84 -2.70
C GLY A 495 20.81 33.43 -3.28
N ILE A 496 19.77 33.15 -4.08
CA ILE A 496 19.51 31.83 -4.68
C ILE A 496 20.00 31.84 -6.13
N ALA A 497 19.15 32.29 -7.06
CA ALA A 497 19.37 32.24 -8.48
C ALA A 497 18.48 33.25 -9.22
N THR A 498 18.77 33.48 -10.50
CA THR A 498 17.95 34.28 -11.42
C THR A 498 17.29 33.40 -12.49
N CYS A 499 16.05 33.70 -12.83
CA CYS A 499 15.34 33.07 -13.94
C CYS A 499 15.74 33.64 -15.30
N ARG A 500 16.44 34.79 -15.33
CA ARG A 500 16.89 35.42 -16.57
C ARG A 500 17.90 34.52 -17.28
N GLY A 501 17.55 34.04 -18.47
CA GLY A 501 18.34 33.05 -19.20
C GLY A 501 17.91 31.58 -18.97
N ASN A 502 16.95 31.29 -18.09
CA ASN A 502 16.40 29.95 -17.88
C ASN A 502 15.39 29.55 -18.98
N GLY A 503 15.86 29.53 -20.24
CA GLY A 503 15.07 29.13 -21.40
C GLY A 503 13.75 29.91 -21.53
N ALA A 504 12.63 29.19 -21.46
CA ALA A 504 11.29 29.78 -21.50
C ALA A 504 10.84 30.37 -20.15
N TYR A 505 11.40 29.94 -19.02
CA TYR A 505 10.91 30.21 -17.66
C TYR A 505 11.57 31.44 -17.05
N GLN A 506 11.41 32.60 -17.68
CA GLN A 506 12.20 33.80 -17.35
C GLN A 506 11.64 34.65 -16.20
N CYS A 507 10.46 34.34 -15.68
CA CYS A 507 9.78 35.10 -14.64
C CYS A 507 10.01 34.50 -13.26
N CYS A 508 10.43 35.31 -12.27
CA CYS A 508 10.59 34.85 -10.88
C CYS A 508 9.35 35.23 -10.07
N SER A 509 8.53 34.25 -9.70
CA SER A 509 7.29 34.46 -8.94
C SER A 509 7.54 35.03 -7.54
N ARG A 510 6.49 35.58 -6.91
CA ARG A 510 6.50 36.04 -5.51
C ARG A 510 6.92 34.95 -4.50
N ASN A 511 6.80 33.68 -4.89
CA ASN A 511 7.10 32.51 -4.06
C ASN A 511 8.51 31.96 -4.29
N GLY A 512 9.32 32.59 -5.16
CA GLY A 512 10.70 32.18 -5.40
C GLY A 512 10.87 31.04 -6.41
N PHE A 513 9.99 30.94 -7.40
CA PHE A 513 10.07 29.95 -8.49
C PHE A 513 10.08 30.59 -9.87
N CYS A 514 10.81 29.99 -10.80
CA CYS A 514 10.86 30.34 -12.21
C CYS A 514 9.66 29.78 -12.98
N GLY A 515 9.10 30.60 -13.88
CA GLY A 515 8.02 30.20 -14.78
C GLY A 515 7.79 31.20 -15.89
N ASN A 516 6.69 31.03 -16.65
CA ASN A 516 6.41 31.80 -17.87
C ASN A 516 4.93 32.18 -18.07
N SER A 517 4.09 31.96 -17.06
CA SER A 517 2.67 32.36 -17.08
C SER A 517 2.40 33.51 -16.11
N ASP A 518 1.22 34.11 -16.17
CA ASP A 518 0.82 35.27 -15.35
C ASP A 518 0.98 35.05 -13.83
N LEU A 519 0.92 33.80 -13.36
CA LEU A 519 1.19 33.42 -11.96
C LEU A 519 2.64 33.67 -11.53
N TYR A 520 3.57 33.67 -12.49
CA TYR A 520 5.00 33.88 -12.28
C TYR A 520 5.45 35.27 -12.73
N CYS A 521 4.90 35.78 -13.83
CA CYS A 521 5.28 37.05 -14.46
C CYS A 521 4.50 38.25 -13.93
N GLY A 522 3.25 38.05 -13.50
CA GLY A 522 2.35 39.12 -13.07
C GLY A 522 2.54 39.54 -11.60
N ALA A 523 1.43 39.78 -10.90
CA ALA A 523 1.43 40.43 -9.60
C ALA A 523 2.37 39.74 -8.58
N GLY A 524 3.33 40.51 -8.05
CA GLY A 524 4.31 40.05 -7.07
C GLY A 524 5.52 39.32 -7.66
N CYS A 525 5.63 39.19 -8.99
CA CYS A 525 6.89 38.82 -9.64
C CYS A 525 8.06 39.67 -9.12
N GLN A 526 9.22 39.05 -8.93
CA GLN A 526 10.41 39.66 -8.34
C GLN A 526 11.32 40.20 -9.47
N PRO A 527 11.27 41.50 -9.81
CA PRO A 527 11.94 42.03 -11.00
C PRO A 527 13.47 41.96 -10.92
N SER A 528 14.05 41.83 -9.72
CA SER A 528 15.49 41.64 -9.54
C SER A 528 16.00 40.27 -10.00
N TYR A 529 15.12 39.25 -10.05
CA TYR A 529 15.49 37.84 -10.26
C TYR A 529 14.77 37.20 -11.46
N GLY A 530 13.99 37.96 -12.21
CA GLY A 530 13.30 37.50 -13.41
C GLY A 530 12.89 38.65 -14.33
N ILE A 531 12.03 38.36 -15.29
CA ILE A 531 11.31 39.31 -16.13
C ILE A 531 9.85 39.33 -15.64
N CYS A 532 9.28 40.51 -15.44
CA CYS A 532 7.90 40.67 -14.95
C CYS A 532 7.07 41.48 -15.95
N SER A 533 5.76 41.25 -15.93
CA SER A 533 4.75 41.79 -16.87
C SER A 533 3.73 42.67 -16.15
#